data_AF-A0A3D4A747-F1
#
_entry.id   AF-A0A3D4A747-F1
#
_cell.length_a   1.000
_cell.length_b   1.000
_cell.length_c   1.000
_cell.angle_alpha   90.00
_cell.angle_beta   90.00
_cell.angle_gamma   90.00
#
_symmetry.space_group_name_H-M   'P 1'
#
loop_
_entity.id
_entity.type
_entity.pdbx_description
1 polymer ?
#
loop_
_entity_poly.entity_id
_entity_poly.type
_entity_poly.pdbx_seq_one_letter_code
_entity_poly.pdbx_strand_id
1 'polypeptide(L)'
;MNFPIAARQPFVGLALTAMLGIILADFFPLSPSVWLPIGTIFVIAGWAAFHWPNLRSTYAFVACGFFLLHNLQIEDTAGLRLAGQLGERPRAVGATGLVVSEPKIASNGFATFLLKLKSIEFESKNQPTSATWLVRWRGEPEFGDEFKFFGIAEPIPPPRNPGEFDMRSYLARRDVRRSLFVRYPEEGVLIRHGGGNLVLRAAQKSRAWMQTALCRGLDNSPDVQNFISGIVLGLRHQTPEDIEEPFQQTGTLHLFAVAGLHVGIVARLLWILAIVAQLSRKWATALIIPLLLFYSAATGLHVSSIRAAVMSSILLGGFF
;
A
#
# COMPACT_ATOMS: atom_id res chain seq x y z
N MET A 1 48.58 -1.50 10.86
CA MET A 1 47.28 -2.18 10.73
C MET A 1 46.36 -1.29 9.93
N ASN A 2 46.24 -1.53 8.62
CA ASN A 2 45.28 -0.84 7.78
C ASN A 2 43.90 -1.45 8.05
N PHE A 3 43.00 -0.67 8.67
CA PHE A 3 41.60 -1.05 8.75
C PHE A 3 41.06 -1.30 7.33
N PRO A 4 40.26 -2.36 7.12
CA PRO A 4 39.73 -2.66 5.80
C PRO A 4 38.93 -1.47 5.31
N ILE A 5 39.16 -1.12 4.04
CA ILE A 5 38.48 -0.08 3.26
C ILE A 5 36.99 -0.15 3.60
N ALA A 6 36.50 0.83 4.37
CA ALA A 6 35.07 0.97 4.63
C ALA A 6 34.38 0.96 3.26
N ALA A 7 33.52 -0.03 3.03
CA ALA A 7 32.77 -0.12 1.79
C ALA A 7 32.14 1.25 1.54
N ARG A 8 32.46 1.89 0.41
CA ARG A 8 31.83 3.17 0.07
C ARG A 8 30.34 2.90 0.04
N GLN A 9 29.60 3.49 0.98
CA GLN A 9 28.15 3.40 1.09
C GLN A 9 27.51 4.72 0.59
N PRO A 10 27.66 5.07 -0.70
CA PRO A 10 27.25 6.38 -1.21
C PRO A 10 25.74 6.63 -1.03
N PHE A 11 24.93 5.57 -1.01
CA PHE A 11 23.48 5.67 -0.87
C PHE A 11 23.00 5.80 0.57
N VAL A 12 23.81 5.46 1.58
CA VAL A 12 23.40 5.56 2.99
C VAL A 12 23.22 7.02 3.38
N GLY A 13 24.15 7.90 2.97
CA GLY A 13 24.02 9.34 3.20
C GLY A 13 22.75 9.93 2.57
N LEU A 14 22.47 9.57 1.32
CA LEU A 14 21.26 10.00 0.61
C LEU A 14 19.97 9.48 1.26
N ALA A 15 19.97 8.24 1.75
CA ALA A 15 18.83 7.67 2.45
C ALA A 15 18.57 8.40 3.78
N LEU A 16 19.62 8.69 4.56
CA LEU A 16 19.50 9.42 5.81
C LEU A 16 18.99 10.86 5.60
N THR A 17 19.46 11.55 4.56
CA THR A 17 18.98 12.91 4.26
C THR A 17 17.54 12.91 3.73
N ALA A 18 17.15 11.92 2.93
CA ALA A 18 15.76 11.73 2.54
C ALA A 18 14.85 11.48 3.76
N MET A 19 15.26 10.60 4.68
CA MET A 19 14.54 10.35 5.94
C MET A 19 14.42 11.62 6.78
N LEU A 20 15.50 12.39 6.92
CA LEU A 20 15.49 13.66 7.64
C LEU A 20 14.50 14.66 7.03
N GLY A 21 14.47 14.76 5.70
CA GLY A 21 13.51 15.61 4.98
C GLY A 21 12.06 15.22 5.25
N ILE A 22 11.75 13.92 5.24
CA ILE A 22 10.39 13.42 5.56
C ILE A 22 10.02 13.71 7.01
N ILE A 23 10.93 13.46 7.97
CA ILE A 23 10.68 13.68 9.39
C ILE A 23 10.46 15.17 9.67
N LEU A 24 11.28 16.05 9.10
CA LEU A 24 11.12 17.49 9.26
C LEU A 24 9.78 17.98 8.69
N ALA A 25 9.30 17.38 7.59
CA ALA A 25 8.02 17.74 7.00
C ALA A 25 6.83 17.37 7.91
N ASP A 26 6.93 16.31 8.72
CA ASP A 26 5.90 15.96 9.71
C ASP A 26 5.80 17.02 10.83
N PHE A 27 6.90 17.72 11.17
CA PHE A 27 6.90 18.77 12.20
C PHE A 27 6.58 20.18 11.65
N PHE A 28 6.88 20.43 10.37
CA PHE A 28 6.71 21.72 9.71
C PHE A 28 5.83 21.57 8.46
N PRO A 29 4.51 21.38 8.63
CA PRO A 29 3.58 21.38 7.51
C PRO A 29 3.56 22.76 6.85
N LEU A 30 3.57 22.79 5.52
CA LEU A 30 3.53 24.04 4.78
C LEU A 30 2.09 24.50 4.59
N SER A 31 1.91 25.80 4.34
CA SER A 31 0.62 26.33 3.91
C SER A 31 0.53 26.30 2.40
N PRO A 32 -0.67 26.07 1.82
CA PRO A 32 -0.91 26.14 0.38
C PRO A 32 -0.34 27.38 -0.30
N SER A 33 -0.34 28.52 0.40
CA SER A 33 0.17 29.81 -0.09
C SER A 33 1.67 29.86 -0.36
N VAL A 34 2.45 28.96 0.23
CA VAL A 34 3.93 29.00 0.21
C VAL A 34 4.51 28.03 -0.83
N TRP A 35 3.68 27.23 -1.51
CA TRP A 35 4.14 26.25 -2.51
C TRP A 35 4.84 26.85 -3.71
N LEU A 36 4.24 27.88 -4.33
CA LEU A 36 4.81 28.52 -5.51
C LEU A 36 6.22 29.10 -5.26
N PRO A 37 6.46 29.91 -4.21
CA PRO A 37 7.80 30.44 -3.96
C PRO A 37 8.80 29.35 -3.55
N ILE A 38 8.39 28.35 -2.75
CA ILE A 38 9.32 27.29 -2.34
C ILE A 38 9.65 26.36 -3.52
N GLY A 39 8.68 26.05 -4.36
CA GLY A 39 8.87 25.24 -5.56
C GLY A 39 9.81 25.88 -6.57
N THR A 40 9.71 27.19 -6.80
CA THR A 40 10.64 27.91 -7.69
C THR A 40 12.06 27.93 -7.12
N ILE A 41 12.22 28.19 -5.82
CA ILE A 41 13.52 28.11 -5.14
C ILE A 41 14.11 26.70 -5.28
N PHE A 42 13.31 25.65 -5.11
CA PHE A 42 13.76 24.27 -5.24
C PHE A 42 14.24 23.93 -6.66
N VAL A 43 13.55 24.39 -7.70
CA VAL A 43 13.97 24.19 -9.10
C VAL A 43 15.28 24.92 -9.39
N ILE A 44 15.43 26.16 -8.93
CA ILE A 44 16.67 26.95 -9.08
C ILE A 44 17.83 26.26 -8.35
N ALA A 45 17.60 25.77 -7.13
CA ALA A 45 18.59 25.02 -6.36
C ALA A 45 18.98 23.70 -7.06
N GLY A 46 18.02 23.01 -7.69
CA GLY A 46 18.28 21.81 -8.49
C GLY A 46 19.13 22.10 -9.72
N TRP A 47 18.84 23.19 -10.45
CA TRP A 47 19.63 23.61 -11.60
C TRP A 47 21.07 23.97 -11.21
N ALA A 48 21.25 24.72 -10.12
CA ALA A 48 22.56 25.04 -9.59
C ALA A 48 23.33 23.79 -9.12
N ALA A 49 22.67 22.86 -8.42
CA ALA A 49 23.26 21.61 -7.97
C ALA A 49 23.66 20.67 -9.13
N PHE A 50 22.96 20.75 -10.26
CA PHE A 50 23.30 20.01 -11.48
C PHE A 50 24.57 20.54 -12.15
N HIS A 51 24.74 21.87 -12.22
CA HIS A 51 25.92 22.50 -12.84
C HIS A 51 27.16 22.53 -11.92
N TRP A 52 26.98 22.55 -10.59
CA TRP A 52 28.06 22.48 -9.60
C TRP A 52 27.78 21.40 -8.54
N PRO A 53 27.97 20.10 -8.89
CA PRO A 53 27.66 19.00 -7.99
C PRO A 53 28.70 18.89 -6.88
N ASN A 54 28.30 19.28 -5.66
CA ASN A 54 29.05 19.08 -4.43
C ASN A 54 28.27 18.10 -3.54
N LEU A 55 28.97 17.28 -2.76
CA LEU A 55 28.31 16.29 -1.89
C LEU A 55 27.24 16.90 -0.98
N ARG A 56 27.53 18.09 -0.42
CA ARG A 56 26.59 18.83 0.45
C ARG A 56 25.38 19.37 -0.31
N SER A 57 25.56 19.84 -1.56
CA SER A 57 24.43 20.35 -2.35
C SER A 57 23.51 19.21 -2.80
N THR A 58 24.07 18.05 -3.15
CA THR A 58 23.26 16.86 -3.44
C THR A 58 22.46 16.41 -2.23
N TYR A 59 23.07 16.37 -1.04
CA TYR A 59 22.37 15.99 0.19
C TYR A 59 21.26 16.97 0.58
N ALA A 60 21.52 18.27 0.49
CA ALA A 60 20.52 19.31 0.74
C ALA A 60 19.36 19.23 -0.26
N PHE A 61 19.66 19.04 -1.55
CA PHE A 61 18.65 18.90 -2.59
C PHE A 61 17.75 17.68 -2.34
N VAL A 62 18.33 16.53 -1.97
CA VAL A 62 17.55 15.34 -1.63
C VAL A 62 16.68 15.56 -0.39
N ALA A 63 17.23 16.13 0.68
CA ALA A 63 16.45 16.42 1.90
C ALA A 63 15.26 17.36 1.61
N CYS A 64 15.51 18.48 0.92
CA CYS A 64 14.47 19.42 0.52
C CYS A 64 13.45 18.78 -0.43
N GLY A 65 13.90 17.97 -1.38
CA GLY A 65 13.02 17.30 -2.33
C GLY A 65 12.05 16.35 -1.66
N PHE A 66 12.53 15.53 -0.73
CA PHE A 66 11.66 14.65 0.06
C PHE A 66 10.78 15.41 1.05
N PHE A 67 11.26 16.51 1.64
CA PHE A 67 10.45 17.40 2.49
C PHE A 67 9.26 17.98 1.72
N LEU A 68 9.51 18.50 0.50
CA LEU A 68 8.46 19.07 -0.35
C LEU A 68 7.52 18.00 -0.89
N LEU A 69 8.06 16.89 -1.36
CA LEU A 69 7.23 15.78 -1.86
C LEU A 69 6.30 15.25 -0.77
N HIS A 70 6.77 15.14 0.47
CA HIS A 70 5.96 14.68 1.60
C HIS A 70 4.83 15.66 1.94
N ASN A 71 5.13 16.96 2.04
CA ASN A 71 4.12 17.99 2.28
C ASN A 71 3.09 18.03 1.13
N LEU A 72 3.50 17.90 -0.14
CA LEU A 72 2.58 17.85 -1.30
C LEU A 72 1.62 16.65 -1.23
N GLN A 73 2.09 15.52 -0.70
CA GLN A 73 1.29 14.30 -0.63
C GLN A 73 0.25 14.32 0.49
N ILE A 74 0.46 15.12 1.54
CA ILE A 74 -0.38 15.12 2.75
C ILE A 74 -1.35 16.31 2.77
N GLU A 75 -1.05 17.37 2.04
CA GLU A 75 -1.87 18.58 1.95
C GLU A 75 -2.99 18.48 0.92
N ASP A 76 -4.12 19.14 1.22
CA ASP A 76 -5.33 19.31 0.37
C ASP A 76 -5.89 18.04 -0.31
N THR A 77 -5.68 16.90 0.34
CA THR A 77 -6.17 15.63 -0.16
C THR A 77 -7.70 15.53 -0.04
N ALA A 78 -8.33 14.73 -0.90
CA ALA A 78 -9.79 14.61 -0.94
C ALA A 78 -10.37 14.08 0.39
N GLY A 79 -9.67 13.14 1.03
CA GLY A 79 -10.01 12.64 2.35
C GLY A 79 -9.86 13.69 3.46
N LEU A 80 -8.88 14.60 3.37
CA LEU A 80 -8.72 15.70 4.32
C LEU A 80 -9.87 16.70 4.24
N ARG A 81 -10.22 17.15 3.02
CA ARG A 81 -11.35 18.06 2.80
C ARG A 81 -12.67 17.47 3.31
N LEU A 82 -12.92 16.20 3.00
CA LEU A 82 -14.13 15.51 3.44
C LEU A 82 -14.15 15.29 4.97
N ALA A 83 -13.01 14.98 5.59
CA ALA A 83 -12.90 14.87 7.03
C ALA A 83 -13.17 16.22 7.72
N GLY A 84 -12.72 17.34 7.16
CA GLY A 84 -13.03 18.68 7.67
C GLY A 84 -14.52 19.01 7.62
N GLN A 85 -15.22 18.64 6.55
CA GLN A 85 -16.67 18.85 6.40
C GLN A 85 -17.51 18.03 7.40
N LEU A 86 -17.13 16.79 7.66
CA LEU A 86 -17.86 15.91 8.59
C LEU A 86 -17.60 16.25 10.07
N GLY A 87 -16.46 16.88 10.38
CA GLY A 87 -16.06 17.22 11.76
C GLY A 87 -15.78 16.00 12.64
N GLU A 88 -15.30 16.19 13.87
CA GLU A 88 -14.81 15.07 14.72
C GLU A 88 -15.91 14.15 15.29
N ARG A 89 -17.20 14.42 15.03
CA ARG A 89 -18.31 13.63 15.60
C ARG A 89 -18.71 12.48 14.66
N PRO A 90 -19.17 11.33 15.20
CA PRO A 90 -19.86 10.31 14.42
C PRO A 90 -21.06 10.90 13.70
N ARG A 91 -21.21 10.62 12.40
CA ARG A 91 -22.34 11.09 11.58
C ARG A 91 -22.88 9.97 10.70
N ALA A 92 -24.20 9.87 10.60
CA ALA A 92 -24.84 8.98 9.64
C ALA A 92 -24.68 9.54 8.22
N VAL A 93 -24.20 8.70 7.30
CA VAL A 93 -23.91 9.06 5.91
C VAL A 93 -24.29 7.92 4.97
N GLY A 94 -24.72 8.28 3.76
CA GLY A 94 -24.74 7.36 2.63
C GLY A 94 -23.44 7.50 1.84
N ALA A 95 -22.77 6.40 1.52
CA ALA A 95 -21.50 6.41 0.79
C ALA A 95 -21.58 5.46 -0.40
N THR A 96 -21.31 5.96 -1.60
CA THR A 96 -21.27 5.14 -2.82
C THR A 96 -19.84 5.09 -3.34
N GLY A 97 -19.31 3.89 -3.60
CA GLY A 97 -17.93 3.75 -4.02
C GLY A 97 -17.54 2.37 -4.51
N LEU A 98 -16.28 2.25 -4.91
CA LEU A 98 -15.66 1.02 -5.41
C LEU A 98 -14.74 0.42 -4.35
N VAL A 99 -14.80 -0.90 -4.16
CA VAL A 99 -13.87 -1.64 -3.30
C VAL A 99 -12.49 -1.68 -3.94
N VAL A 100 -11.50 -1.02 -3.33
CA VAL A 100 -10.13 -0.87 -3.87
C VAL A 100 -9.07 -1.65 -3.12
N SER A 101 -9.42 -2.28 -2.00
CA SER A 101 -8.54 -3.24 -1.33
C SER A 101 -9.19 -4.61 -1.26
N GLU A 102 -8.36 -5.62 -1.12
CA GLU A 102 -8.84 -6.95 -0.75
C GLU A 102 -9.54 -6.90 0.61
N PRO A 103 -10.77 -7.44 0.71
CA PRO A 103 -11.51 -7.49 1.96
C PRO A 103 -10.91 -8.47 2.95
N LYS A 104 -10.71 -7.97 4.18
CA LYS A 104 -10.15 -8.73 5.29
C LYS A 104 -11.30 -9.12 6.20
N ILE A 105 -11.70 -10.38 6.14
CA ILE A 105 -12.79 -10.91 6.95
C ILE A 105 -12.22 -11.35 8.30
N ALA A 106 -12.68 -10.71 9.37
CA ALA A 106 -12.34 -11.12 10.74
C ALA A 106 -13.21 -12.31 11.18
N SER A 107 -12.76 -13.04 12.20
CA SER A 107 -13.48 -14.19 12.79
C SER A 107 -14.90 -13.85 13.28
N ASN A 108 -15.16 -12.59 13.61
CA ASN A 108 -16.48 -12.08 13.99
C ASN A 108 -17.43 -11.81 12.79
N GLY A 109 -17.00 -12.10 11.57
CA GLY A 109 -17.78 -11.93 10.33
C GLY A 109 -17.77 -10.51 9.75
N PHE A 110 -17.02 -9.57 10.33
CA PHE A 110 -16.85 -8.24 9.73
C PHE A 110 -15.73 -8.24 8.70
N ALA A 111 -16.05 -7.80 7.48
CA ALA A 111 -15.09 -7.46 6.45
C ALA A 111 -14.58 -6.03 6.64
N THR A 112 -13.26 -5.87 6.60
CA THR A 112 -12.58 -4.57 6.60
C THR A 112 -11.88 -4.34 5.27
N PHE A 113 -12.19 -3.23 4.61
CA PHE A 113 -11.64 -2.91 3.28
C PHE A 113 -11.61 -1.41 3.03
N LEU A 114 -10.86 -1.00 2.02
CA LEU A 114 -10.82 0.37 1.52
C LEU A 114 -11.85 0.55 0.42
N LEU A 115 -12.71 1.56 0.58
CA LEU A 115 -13.70 1.98 -0.39
C LEU A 115 -13.29 3.33 -0.96
N LYS A 116 -13.04 3.39 -2.26
CA LYS A 116 -12.85 4.65 -2.97
C LYS A 116 -14.21 5.21 -3.31
N LEU A 117 -14.56 6.31 -2.66
CA LEU A 117 -15.84 6.97 -2.87
C LEU A 117 -15.93 7.51 -4.30
N LYS A 118 -17.15 7.48 -4.83
CA LYS A 118 -17.58 8.27 -5.99
C LYS A 118 -18.44 9.43 -5.53
N SER A 119 -19.30 9.18 -4.53
CA SER A 119 -20.15 10.19 -3.94
C SER A 119 -20.50 9.90 -2.49
N ILE A 120 -20.85 10.95 -1.77
CA ILE A 120 -21.33 10.92 -0.39
C ILE A 120 -22.66 11.66 -0.29
N GLU A 121 -23.61 11.04 0.39
CA GLU A 121 -24.90 11.59 0.76
C GLU A 121 -24.83 12.01 2.23
N PHE A 122 -24.82 13.32 2.47
CA PHE A 122 -24.77 13.91 3.80
C PHE A 122 -25.70 15.13 3.86
N GLU A 123 -26.51 15.27 4.92
CA GLU A 123 -27.49 16.36 5.08
C GLU A 123 -28.42 16.55 3.86
N SER A 124 -28.88 15.45 3.26
CA SER A 124 -29.70 15.45 2.02
C SER A 124 -29.02 16.06 0.78
N LYS A 125 -27.71 16.29 0.84
CA LYS A 125 -26.90 16.71 -0.31
C LYS A 125 -26.03 15.55 -0.78
N ASN A 126 -26.07 15.28 -2.07
CA ASN A 126 -25.18 14.32 -2.71
C ASN A 126 -23.98 15.08 -3.29
N GLN A 127 -22.78 14.79 -2.81
CA GLN A 127 -21.54 15.42 -3.26
C GLN A 127 -20.60 14.38 -3.86
N PRO A 128 -20.08 14.61 -5.08
CA PRO A 128 -19.06 13.74 -5.64
C PRO A 128 -17.74 13.92 -4.88
N THR A 129 -17.05 12.83 -4.59
CA THR A 129 -15.76 12.85 -3.90
C THR A 129 -14.93 11.66 -4.33
N SER A 130 -13.61 11.84 -4.39
CA SER A 130 -12.63 10.78 -4.70
C SER A 130 -11.89 10.28 -3.46
N ALA A 131 -12.36 10.63 -2.26
CA ALA A 131 -11.77 10.22 -0.99
C ALA A 131 -11.82 8.69 -0.81
N THR A 132 -10.91 8.14 -0.02
CA THR A 132 -10.89 6.71 0.32
C THR A 132 -11.20 6.53 1.79
N TRP A 133 -12.14 5.65 2.12
CA TRP A 133 -12.54 5.35 3.49
C TRP A 133 -12.25 3.91 3.86
N LEU A 134 -12.00 3.69 5.15
CA LEU A 134 -11.93 2.35 5.73
C LEU A 134 -13.36 1.89 6.07
N VAL A 135 -13.90 0.91 5.37
CA VAL A 135 -15.23 0.38 5.64
C VAL A 135 -15.11 -0.87 6.50
N ARG A 136 -15.93 -0.95 7.54
CA ARG A 136 -16.17 -2.16 8.33
C ARG A 136 -17.63 -2.55 8.19
N TRP A 137 -17.89 -3.67 7.54
CA TRP A 137 -19.24 -4.13 7.19
C TRP A 137 -19.35 -5.64 7.35
N ARG A 138 -20.53 -6.12 7.76
CA ARG A 138 -20.84 -7.55 7.86
C ARG A 138 -21.39 -8.05 6.52
N GLY A 139 -20.49 -8.38 5.60
CA GLY A 139 -20.83 -8.90 4.28
C GLY A 139 -19.59 -9.45 3.57
N GLU A 140 -19.78 -9.96 2.36
CA GLU A 140 -18.73 -10.55 1.53
C GLU A 140 -18.51 -9.70 0.28
N PRO A 141 -17.86 -8.53 0.39
CA PRO A 141 -17.52 -7.75 -0.77
C PRO A 141 -16.42 -8.45 -1.57
N GLU A 142 -16.46 -8.32 -2.90
CA GLU A 142 -15.30 -8.59 -3.74
C GLU A 142 -14.61 -7.28 -4.14
N PHE A 143 -13.34 -7.37 -4.47
CA PHE A 143 -12.62 -6.23 -5.05
C PHE A 143 -13.22 -5.82 -6.39
N GLY A 144 -13.31 -4.51 -6.60
CA GLY A 144 -13.89 -3.93 -7.80
C GLY A 144 -15.42 -3.85 -7.74
N ASP A 145 -16.07 -4.41 -6.74
CA ASP A 145 -17.50 -4.22 -6.55
C ASP A 145 -17.82 -2.79 -6.18
N GLU A 146 -18.97 -2.34 -6.69
CA GLU A 146 -19.51 -1.04 -6.42
C GLU A 146 -20.70 -1.18 -5.47
N PHE A 147 -20.57 -0.59 -4.29
CA PHE A 147 -21.56 -0.64 -3.23
C PHE A 147 -22.04 0.76 -2.87
N LYS A 148 -23.32 0.84 -2.48
CA LYS A 148 -23.88 1.94 -1.72
C LYS A 148 -24.10 1.46 -0.29
N PHE A 149 -23.40 2.10 0.64
CA PHE A 149 -23.50 1.83 2.07
C PHE A 149 -24.25 2.94 2.78
N PHE A 150 -25.04 2.57 3.77
CA PHE A 150 -25.57 3.49 4.77
C PHE A 150 -24.98 3.12 6.13
N GLY A 151 -24.39 4.08 6.83
CA GLY A 151 -23.74 3.78 8.09
C GLY A 151 -23.24 5.00 8.83
N ILE A 152 -22.46 4.76 9.87
CA ILE A 152 -21.91 5.82 10.72
C ILE A 152 -20.45 6.04 10.31
N ALA A 153 -20.17 7.24 9.79
CA ALA A 153 -18.81 7.69 9.55
C ALA A 153 -18.22 8.24 10.86
N GLU A 154 -17.10 7.65 11.27
CA GLU A 154 -16.40 7.95 12.51
C GLU A 154 -14.95 8.36 12.20
N PRO A 155 -14.34 9.23 13.02
CA PRO A 155 -12.90 9.43 12.96
C PRO A 155 -12.17 8.16 13.38
N ILE A 156 -11.04 7.85 12.73
CA ILE A 156 -10.19 6.73 13.14
C ILE A 156 -9.65 7.04 14.54
N PRO A 157 -9.77 6.13 15.53
CA PRO A 157 -9.34 6.39 16.89
C PRO A 157 -7.82 6.54 16.99
N PRO A 158 -7.30 7.38 17.91
CA PRO A 158 -5.88 7.44 18.21
C PRO A 158 -5.41 6.15 18.92
N PRO A 159 -4.09 5.86 18.94
CA PRO A 159 -3.54 4.75 19.71
C PRO A 159 -3.91 4.89 21.19
N ARG A 160 -4.27 3.78 21.83
CA ARG A 160 -4.75 3.77 23.23
C ARG A 160 -3.62 3.50 24.21
N ASN A 161 -2.61 2.73 23.79
CA ASN A 161 -1.48 2.35 24.62
C ASN A 161 -0.18 3.06 24.17
N PRO A 162 0.68 3.50 25.10
CA PRO A 162 2.02 3.99 24.75
C PRO A 162 2.82 2.92 24.01
N GLY A 163 3.43 3.28 22.87
CA GLY A 163 4.20 2.35 22.02
C GLY A 163 3.36 1.49 21.07
N GLU A 164 2.04 1.60 21.10
CA GLU A 164 1.15 0.97 20.11
C GLU A 164 1.36 1.58 18.72
N PHE A 165 1.15 0.77 17.68
CA PHE A 165 1.19 1.24 16.30
C PHE A 165 0.08 2.29 16.04
N ASP A 166 0.48 3.49 15.63
CA ASP A 166 -0.47 4.56 15.30
C ASP A 166 -1.13 4.33 13.93
N MET A 167 -2.24 3.59 13.95
CA MET A 167 -3.05 3.29 12.76
C MET A 167 -3.67 4.55 12.15
N ARG A 168 -4.03 5.55 12.97
CA ARG A 168 -4.60 6.83 12.50
C ARG A 168 -3.58 7.56 11.63
N SER A 169 -2.36 7.74 12.12
CA SER A 169 -1.30 8.41 11.36
C SER A 169 -0.90 7.61 10.12
N TYR A 170 -0.85 6.28 10.20
CA TYR A 170 -0.55 5.42 9.05
C TYR A 170 -1.57 5.56 7.92
N LEU A 171 -2.87 5.53 8.25
CA LEU A 171 -3.96 5.66 7.27
C LEU A 171 -4.09 7.10 6.76
N ALA A 172 -3.83 8.11 7.61
CA ALA A 172 -3.82 9.51 7.19
C ALA A 172 -2.78 9.79 6.10
N ARG A 173 -1.60 9.16 6.15
CA ARG A 173 -0.57 9.23 5.08
C ARG A 173 -1.03 8.61 3.75
N ARG A 174 -2.11 7.84 3.75
CA ARG A 174 -2.75 7.24 2.57
C ARG A 174 -4.05 7.95 2.18
N ASP A 175 -4.29 9.13 2.73
CA ASP A 175 -5.54 9.90 2.59
C ASP A 175 -6.80 9.15 3.09
N VAL A 176 -6.63 8.19 4.01
CA VAL A 176 -7.73 7.47 4.66
C VAL A 176 -7.88 8.04 6.07
N ARG A 177 -8.83 8.95 6.23
CA ARG A 177 -9.01 9.71 7.49
C ARG A 177 -10.28 9.34 8.26
N ARG A 178 -11.17 8.58 7.63
CA ARG A 178 -12.46 8.16 8.20
C ARG A 178 -12.66 6.67 8.06
N SER A 179 -13.36 6.13 9.06
CA SER A 179 -13.93 4.79 8.99
C SER A 179 -15.45 4.88 8.85
N LEU A 180 -16.02 4.06 7.98
CA LEU A 180 -17.47 3.87 7.89
C LEU A 180 -17.82 2.53 8.54
N PHE A 181 -18.59 2.59 9.61
CA PHE A 181 -19.13 1.42 10.26
C PHE A 181 -20.56 1.16 9.76
N VAL A 182 -20.75 0.00 9.13
CA VAL A 182 -22.05 -0.46 8.64
C VAL A 182 -22.44 -1.67 9.49
N ARG A 183 -23.48 -1.51 10.31
CA ARG A 183 -23.81 -2.50 11.34
C ARG A 183 -24.48 -3.71 10.72
N TYR A 184 -25.40 -3.48 9.78
CA TYR A 184 -26.25 -4.52 9.23
C TYR A 184 -25.89 -4.88 7.79
N PRO A 185 -25.97 -6.17 7.39
CA PRO A 185 -25.70 -6.59 6.02
C PRO A 185 -26.59 -5.87 4.99
N GLU A 186 -27.87 -5.69 5.29
CA GLU A 186 -28.87 -5.06 4.42
C GLU A 186 -28.59 -3.58 4.09
N GLU A 187 -27.72 -2.91 4.86
CA GLU A 187 -27.32 -1.52 4.63
C GLU A 187 -26.25 -1.38 3.53
N GLY A 188 -25.77 -2.50 2.95
CA GLY A 188 -24.89 -2.55 1.79
C GLY A 188 -25.61 -2.99 0.53
N VAL A 189 -25.93 -2.06 -0.36
CA VAL A 189 -26.59 -2.35 -1.64
C VAL A 189 -25.54 -2.46 -2.74
N LEU A 190 -25.43 -3.64 -3.35
CA LEU A 190 -24.58 -3.85 -4.52
C LEU A 190 -25.19 -3.16 -5.74
N ILE A 191 -24.49 -2.16 -6.28
CA ILE A 191 -24.89 -1.46 -7.51
C ILE A 191 -24.38 -2.22 -8.73
N ARG A 192 -23.11 -2.61 -8.70
CA ARG A 192 -22.44 -3.25 -9.83
C ARG A 192 -21.39 -4.21 -9.35
N HIS A 193 -21.48 -5.44 -9.80
CA HIS A 193 -20.44 -6.44 -9.58
C HIS A 193 -19.29 -6.30 -10.59
N GLY A 194 -18.06 -6.46 -10.13
CA GLY A 194 -16.91 -6.65 -11.01
C GLY A 194 -16.45 -5.42 -11.80
N GLY A 195 -16.61 -4.22 -11.23
CA GLY A 195 -15.94 -3.01 -11.71
C GLY A 195 -14.43 -3.01 -11.43
N GLY A 196 -13.77 -1.88 -11.64
CA GLY A 196 -12.35 -1.70 -11.32
C GLY A 196 -11.37 -2.23 -12.38
N ASN A 197 -10.12 -2.50 -11.96
CA ASN A 197 -9.02 -2.89 -12.86
C ASN A 197 -9.03 -4.41 -13.12
N LEU A 198 -9.17 -4.80 -14.39
CA LEU A 198 -9.19 -6.19 -14.85
C LEU A 198 -7.94 -6.98 -14.43
N VAL A 199 -6.76 -6.34 -14.45
CA VAL A 199 -5.50 -6.98 -14.08
C VAL A 199 -5.47 -7.33 -12.60
N LEU A 200 -5.95 -6.42 -11.74
CA LEU A 200 -6.01 -6.67 -10.30
C LEU A 200 -7.06 -7.74 -9.96
N ARG A 201 -8.18 -7.75 -10.68
CA ARG A 201 -9.18 -8.81 -10.52
C ARG A 201 -8.63 -10.18 -10.93
N ALA A 202 -7.92 -10.25 -12.06
CA ALA A 202 -7.24 -11.47 -12.49
C ALA A 202 -6.17 -11.92 -11.47
N ALA A 203 -5.43 -10.96 -10.91
CA ALA A 203 -4.42 -11.23 -9.88
C ALA A 203 -5.04 -11.83 -8.60
N GLN A 204 -6.18 -11.32 -8.15
CA GLN A 204 -6.88 -11.87 -6.99
C GLN A 204 -7.54 -13.22 -7.27
N LYS A 205 -8.14 -13.41 -8.44
CA LYS A 205 -8.64 -14.73 -8.84
C LYS A 205 -7.51 -15.76 -8.90
N SER A 206 -6.35 -15.37 -9.42
CA SER A 206 -5.14 -16.19 -9.41
C SER A 206 -4.71 -16.53 -7.98
N ARG A 207 -4.74 -15.55 -7.07
CA ARG A 207 -4.42 -15.79 -5.65
C ARG A 207 -5.39 -16.74 -4.96
N ALA A 208 -6.70 -16.54 -5.17
CA ALA A 208 -7.73 -17.44 -4.65
C ALA A 208 -7.53 -18.87 -5.18
N TRP A 209 -7.25 -19.01 -6.48
CA TRP A 209 -6.91 -20.31 -7.07
C TRP A 209 -5.64 -20.92 -6.47
N MET A 210 -4.58 -20.13 -6.27
CA MET A 210 -3.34 -20.60 -5.62
C MET A 210 -3.62 -21.04 -4.19
N GLN A 211 -4.44 -20.30 -3.43
CA GLN A 211 -4.85 -20.68 -2.08
C GLN A 211 -5.59 -22.01 -2.08
N THR A 212 -6.60 -22.16 -2.95
CA THR A 212 -7.34 -23.42 -3.08
C THR A 212 -6.40 -24.57 -3.45
N ALA A 213 -5.46 -24.35 -4.39
CA ALA A 213 -4.50 -25.36 -4.81
C ALA A 213 -3.54 -25.77 -3.67
N LEU A 214 -3.04 -24.82 -2.88
CA LEU A 214 -2.18 -25.07 -1.72
C LEU A 214 -2.91 -25.82 -0.60
N CYS A 215 -4.21 -25.56 -0.43
CA CYS A 215 -5.02 -26.16 0.64
C CYS A 215 -5.62 -27.52 0.26
N ARG A 216 -5.41 -28.01 -0.97
CA ARG A 216 -5.93 -29.32 -1.40
C ARG A 216 -5.38 -30.43 -0.51
N GLY A 217 -6.28 -31.23 0.07
CA GLY A 217 -5.92 -32.34 0.94
C GLY A 217 -5.63 -31.95 2.39
N LEU A 218 -5.83 -30.68 2.75
CA LEU A 218 -5.70 -30.16 4.12
C LEU A 218 -7.04 -29.82 4.76
N ASP A 219 -8.16 -30.32 4.21
CA ASP A 219 -9.52 -29.92 4.59
C ASP A 219 -9.83 -30.09 6.09
N ASN A 220 -9.16 -31.02 6.76
CA ASN A 220 -9.33 -31.31 8.19
C ASN A 220 -8.45 -30.45 9.13
N SER A 221 -7.59 -29.58 8.58
CA SER A 221 -6.58 -28.83 9.34
C SER A 221 -6.58 -27.35 8.97
N PRO A 222 -7.60 -26.57 9.38
CA PRO A 222 -7.74 -25.15 9.03
C PRO A 222 -6.53 -24.31 9.47
N ASP A 223 -5.95 -24.63 10.64
CA ASP A 223 -4.77 -23.94 11.17
C ASP A 223 -3.55 -24.07 10.24
N VAL A 224 -3.36 -25.25 9.65
CA VAL A 224 -2.26 -25.53 8.71
C VAL A 224 -2.52 -24.82 7.38
N GLN A 225 -3.76 -24.80 6.90
CA GLN A 225 -4.13 -24.04 5.70
C GLN A 225 -3.85 -22.55 5.84
N ASN A 226 -4.26 -21.98 6.98
CA ASN A 226 -4.07 -20.58 7.30
C ASN A 226 -2.58 -20.23 7.43
N PHE A 227 -1.81 -21.10 8.10
CA PHE A 227 -0.36 -20.94 8.23
C PHE A 227 0.36 -20.97 6.88
N ILE A 228 0.11 -21.98 6.04
CA ILE A 228 0.74 -22.10 4.72
C ILE A 228 0.33 -20.93 3.82
N SER A 229 -0.95 -20.55 3.83
CA SER A 229 -1.45 -19.40 3.07
C SER A 229 -0.82 -18.08 3.57
N GLY A 230 -0.62 -17.95 4.87
CA GLY A 230 0.08 -16.83 5.50
C GLY A 230 1.52 -16.69 5.02
N ILE A 231 2.30 -17.77 5.00
CA ILE A 231 3.71 -17.75 4.61
C ILE A 231 3.89 -17.62 3.09
N VAL A 232 3.15 -18.40 2.30
CA VAL A 232 3.35 -18.46 0.84
C VAL A 232 2.69 -17.29 0.13
N LEU A 233 1.48 -16.92 0.54
CA LEU A 233 0.67 -15.90 -0.13
C LEU A 233 0.60 -14.58 0.65
N GLY A 234 1.10 -14.50 1.89
CA GLY A 234 1.01 -13.29 2.72
C GLY A 234 -0.38 -13.06 3.32
N LEU A 235 -1.25 -14.08 3.34
CA LEU A 235 -2.63 -13.99 3.83
C LEU A 235 -2.70 -14.04 5.37
N ARG A 236 -2.23 -12.98 6.03
CA ARG A 236 -2.13 -12.93 7.51
C ARG A 236 -3.48 -12.94 8.25
N HIS A 237 -4.54 -12.45 7.63
CA HIS A 237 -5.84 -12.24 8.32
C HIS A 237 -6.54 -13.54 8.70
N GLN A 238 -6.05 -14.68 8.20
CA GLN A 238 -6.62 -15.99 8.45
C GLN A 238 -5.78 -16.77 9.48
N THR A 239 -4.57 -16.32 9.83
CA THR A 239 -3.68 -17.02 10.77
C THR A 239 -4.22 -16.88 12.21
N PRO A 240 -4.43 -17.99 12.96
CA PRO A 240 -4.74 -17.92 14.38
C PRO A 240 -3.66 -17.19 15.19
N GLU A 241 -4.05 -16.41 16.19
CA GLU A 241 -3.14 -15.69 17.09
C GLU A 241 -2.15 -16.64 17.79
N ASP A 242 -2.61 -17.86 18.14
CA ASP A 242 -1.80 -18.92 18.75
C ASP A 242 -0.60 -19.35 17.89
N ILE A 243 -0.70 -19.16 16.57
CA ILE A 243 0.39 -19.44 15.63
C ILE A 243 1.26 -18.21 15.41
N GLU A 244 0.71 -16.99 15.45
CA GLU A 244 1.52 -15.79 15.26
C GLU A 244 2.39 -15.46 16.48
N GLU A 245 1.87 -15.66 17.70
CA GLU A 245 2.53 -15.25 18.95
C GLU A 245 3.96 -15.82 19.11
N PRO A 246 4.23 -17.12 18.85
CA PRO A 246 5.60 -17.64 18.91
C PRO A 246 6.55 -16.99 17.89
N PHE A 247 6.05 -16.61 16.71
CA PHE A 247 6.88 -15.92 15.70
C PHE A 247 7.10 -14.45 16.04
N GLN A 248 6.15 -13.83 16.76
CA GLN A 248 6.35 -12.49 17.35
C GLN A 248 7.43 -12.54 18.43
N GLN A 249 7.32 -13.49 19.38
CA GLN A 249 8.27 -13.64 20.50
C GLN A 249 9.70 -13.95 20.02
N THR A 250 9.85 -14.74 18.96
CA THR A 250 11.16 -15.06 18.35
C THR A 250 11.65 -13.99 17.37
N GLY A 251 10.87 -12.94 17.10
CA GLY A 251 11.19 -11.90 16.11
C GLY A 251 11.15 -12.37 14.65
N THR A 252 10.66 -13.58 14.39
CA THR A 252 10.59 -14.20 13.06
C THR A 252 9.28 -13.91 12.31
N LEU A 253 8.42 -13.02 12.85
CA LEU A 253 7.17 -12.59 12.21
C LEU A 253 7.36 -12.03 10.78
N HIS A 254 8.56 -11.56 10.44
CA HIS A 254 8.88 -11.10 9.10
C HIS A 254 8.78 -12.19 8.02
N LEU A 255 8.81 -13.49 8.40
CA LEU A 255 8.57 -14.62 7.50
C LEU A 255 7.16 -14.62 6.88
N PHE A 256 6.18 -14.06 7.58
CA PHE A 256 4.81 -13.89 7.07
C PHE A 256 4.66 -12.69 6.12
N ALA A 257 5.73 -11.93 5.86
CA ALA A 257 5.74 -10.94 4.80
C ALA A 257 6.28 -11.61 3.54
N VAL A 258 5.59 -11.46 2.41
CA VAL A 258 6.15 -11.83 1.10
C VAL A 258 7.44 -11.03 0.90
N ALA A 259 8.57 -11.70 1.14
CA ALA A 259 9.87 -11.08 1.05
C ALA A 259 10.18 -10.73 -0.41
N GLY A 260 10.88 -9.61 -0.64
CA GLY A 260 11.35 -9.25 -1.98
C GLY A 260 12.22 -10.33 -2.63
N LEU A 261 12.79 -11.25 -1.82
CA LEU A 261 13.48 -12.44 -2.28
C LEU A 261 12.59 -13.34 -3.15
N HIS A 262 11.31 -13.53 -2.82
CA HIS A 262 10.39 -14.33 -3.63
C HIS A 262 10.24 -13.74 -5.03
N VAL A 263 10.09 -12.41 -5.14
CA VAL A 263 10.04 -11.71 -6.43
C VAL A 263 11.35 -11.92 -7.20
N GLY A 264 12.50 -11.88 -6.53
CA GLY A 264 13.81 -12.15 -7.13
C GLY A 264 13.97 -13.58 -7.65
N ILE A 265 13.49 -14.58 -6.90
CA ILE A 265 13.48 -15.98 -7.31
C ILE A 265 12.60 -16.15 -8.55
N VAL A 266 11.39 -15.58 -8.56
CA VAL A 266 10.49 -15.60 -9.72
C VAL A 266 11.14 -14.93 -10.93
N ALA A 267 11.77 -13.76 -10.75
CA ALA A 267 12.48 -13.07 -11.82
C ALA A 267 13.58 -13.95 -12.44
N ARG A 268 14.38 -14.61 -11.60
CA ARG A 268 15.45 -15.51 -12.05
C ARG A 268 14.91 -16.75 -12.77
N LEU A 269 13.83 -17.35 -12.26
CA LEU A 269 13.19 -18.50 -12.89
C LEU A 269 12.66 -18.13 -14.29
N LEU A 270 11.95 -17.01 -14.40
CA LEU A 270 11.44 -16.52 -15.68
C LEU A 270 12.56 -16.21 -16.66
N TRP A 271 13.68 -15.66 -16.17
CA TRP A 271 14.86 -15.42 -16.98
C TRP A 271 15.47 -16.72 -17.53
N ILE A 272 15.61 -17.75 -16.69
CA ILE A 272 16.10 -19.08 -17.10
C ILE A 272 15.16 -19.68 -18.15
N LEU A 273 13.85 -19.63 -17.94
CA LEU A 273 12.85 -20.11 -18.90
C LEU A 273 12.94 -19.36 -20.24
N ALA A 274 13.17 -18.05 -20.22
CA ALA A 274 13.33 -17.25 -21.43
C ALA A 274 14.59 -17.64 -22.21
N ILE A 275 15.70 -17.97 -21.52
CA ILE A 275 16.92 -18.50 -22.14
C ILE A 275 16.65 -19.86 -22.79
N VAL A 276 15.98 -20.77 -22.07
CA VAL A 276 15.63 -22.11 -22.59
C VAL A 276 14.73 -22.01 -23.81
N ALA A 277 13.79 -21.05 -23.82
CA ALA A 277 12.93 -20.75 -24.96
C ALA A 277 13.63 -19.99 -26.10
N GLN A 278 14.95 -19.74 -26.00
CA GLN A 278 15.75 -19.02 -26.99
C GLN A 278 15.24 -17.61 -27.33
N LEU A 279 14.55 -16.96 -26.38
CA LEU A 279 14.09 -15.59 -26.55
C LEU A 279 15.28 -14.64 -26.55
N SER A 280 15.26 -13.65 -27.44
CA SER A 280 16.25 -12.58 -27.38
C SER A 280 16.09 -11.80 -26.07
N ARG A 281 17.18 -11.22 -25.55
CA ARG A 281 17.16 -10.43 -24.30
C ARG A 281 16.07 -9.35 -24.31
N LYS A 282 15.80 -8.76 -25.49
CA LYS A 282 14.73 -7.79 -25.75
C LYS A 282 13.35 -8.34 -25.42
N TRP A 283 13.00 -9.46 -26.02
CA TRP A 283 11.71 -10.10 -25.78
C TRP A 283 11.59 -10.69 -24.38
N ALA A 284 12.68 -11.23 -23.83
CA ALA A 284 12.72 -11.75 -22.48
C ALA A 284 12.35 -10.67 -21.45
N THR A 285 13.00 -9.50 -21.47
CA THR A 285 12.66 -8.42 -20.52
C THR A 285 11.25 -7.87 -20.76
N ALA A 286 10.85 -7.68 -22.02
CA ALA A 286 9.51 -7.19 -22.34
C ALA A 286 8.40 -8.11 -21.80
N LEU A 287 8.67 -9.42 -21.69
CA LEU A 287 7.78 -10.40 -21.08
C LEU A 287 7.89 -10.43 -19.55
N ILE A 288 9.10 -10.37 -19.01
CA ILE A 288 9.36 -10.56 -17.56
C ILE A 288 8.84 -9.38 -16.74
N ILE A 289 9.03 -8.14 -17.19
CA ILE A 289 8.57 -6.94 -16.46
C ILE A 289 7.07 -6.99 -16.14
N PRO A 290 6.16 -7.14 -17.12
CA PRO A 290 4.74 -7.20 -16.82
C PRO A 290 4.37 -8.42 -15.96
N LEU A 291 5.09 -9.54 -16.12
CA LEU A 291 4.84 -10.74 -15.33
C LEU A 291 5.26 -10.58 -13.85
N LEU A 292 6.34 -9.83 -13.57
CA LEU A 292 6.73 -9.48 -12.20
C LEU A 292 5.75 -8.50 -11.55
N LEU A 293 5.26 -7.52 -12.31
CA LEU A 293 4.22 -6.62 -11.84
C LEU A 293 2.91 -7.38 -11.54
N PHE A 294 2.53 -8.30 -12.41
CA PHE A 294 1.39 -9.18 -12.20
C PHE A 294 1.58 -10.09 -10.98
N TYR A 295 2.76 -10.68 -10.80
CA TYR A 295 3.10 -11.48 -9.61
C TYR A 295 2.97 -10.65 -8.34
N SER A 296 3.52 -9.43 -8.32
CA SER A 296 3.37 -8.51 -7.18
C SER A 296 1.90 -8.21 -6.88
N ALA A 297 1.08 -8.01 -7.91
CA ALA A 297 -0.36 -7.84 -7.76
C ALA A 297 -1.05 -9.10 -7.19
N ALA A 298 -0.68 -10.29 -7.67
CA ALA A 298 -1.25 -11.57 -7.22
C ALA A 298 -0.88 -11.88 -5.76
N THR A 299 0.26 -11.38 -5.29
CA THR A 299 0.67 -11.48 -3.87
C THR A 299 0.06 -10.41 -2.97
N GLY A 300 -0.87 -9.58 -3.46
CA GLY A 300 -1.57 -8.58 -2.64
C GLY A 300 -0.89 -7.20 -2.56
N LEU A 301 -0.01 -6.86 -3.51
CA LEU A 301 0.63 -5.53 -3.63
C LEU A 301 1.32 -5.07 -2.33
N HIS A 302 1.97 -6.00 -1.63
CA HIS A 302 2.77 -5.63 -0.45
C HIS A 302 3.88 -4.65 -0.86
N VAL A 303 4.17 -3.67 0.01
CA VAL A 303 5.17 -2.64 -0.30
C VAL A 303 6.54 -3.27 -0.65
N SER A 304 6.89 -4.37 0.01
CA SER A 304 8.10 -5.13 -0.28
C SER A 304 8.10 -5.77 -1.67
N SER A 305 6.98 -6.34 -2.13
CA SER A 305 6.89 -6.98 -3.45
C SER A 305 6.91 -5.94 -4.58
N ILE A 306 6.22 -4.80 -4.39
CA ILE A 306 6.22 -3.68 -5.35
C ILE A 306 7.64 -3.15 -5.54
N ARG A 307 8.36 -2.86 -4.44
CA ARG A 307 9.74 -2.37 -4.53
C ARG A 307 10.64 -3.35 -5.25
N ALA A 308 10.55 -4.65 -4.92
CA ALA A 308 11.34 -5.66 -5.59
C ALA A 308 11.01 -5.74 -7.09
N ALA A 309 9.73 -5.74 -7.46
CA ALA A 309 9.31 -5.76 -8.86
C ALA A 309 9.80 -4.53 -9.64
N VAL A 310 9.72 -3.33 -9.04
CA VAL A 310 10.23 -2.09 -9.63
C VAL A 310 11.75 -2.13 -9.79
N MET A 311 12.49 -2.51 -8.75
CA MET A 311 13.95 -2.62 -8.81
C MET A 311 14.40 -3.65 -9.84
N SER A 312 13.74 -4.82 -9.90
CA SER A 312 13.99 -5.82 -10.94
C SER A 312 13.67 -5.29 -12.33
N SER A 313 12.59 -4.53 -12.49
CA SER A 313 12.22 -3.94 -13.78
C SER A 313 13.25 -2.92 -14.26
N ILE A 314 13.76 -2.07 -13.35
CA ILE A 314 14.83 -1.11 -13.67
C ILE A 314 16.11 -1.84 -14.08
N LEU A 315 16.51 -2.85 -13.31
CA LEU A 315 17.70 -3.64 -13.62
C LEU A 315 17.59 -4.34 -14.98
N LEU A 316 16.43 -4.95 -15.26
CA LEU A 316 16.20 -5.62 -16.54
C LEU A 316 16.10 -4.63 -17.71
N GLY A 317 15.49 -3.47 -17.47
CA GLY A 317 15.41 -2.38 -18.44
C GLY A 317 16.77 -1.77 -18.77
N GLY A 318 17.70 -1.74 -17.82
CA GLY A 318 19.08 -1.27 -18.03
C GLY A 318 19.95 -2.21 -18.85
N PHE A 319 19.49 -3.42 -19.18
CA PHE A 319 20.17 -4.27 -20.18
C PHE A 319 19.85 -3.87 -21.63
N PHE A 320 19.00 -2.86 -21.84
CA PHE A 320 18.75 -2.21 -23.13
C PHE A 320 19.46 -0.88 -23.25
#